data_AF-J2WC99-F1
#
_entry.id   AF-J2WC99-F1
#
_cell.length_a   1.000
_cell.length_b   1.000
_cell.length_c   1.000
_cell.angle_alpha   90.00
_cell.angle_beta   90.00
_cell.angle_gamma   90.00
#
_symmetry.space_group_name_H-M   'P 1'
#
loop_
_entity.id
_entity.type
_entity.pdbx_description
1 polymer ?
#
loop_
_entity_poly.entity_id
_entity_poly.type
_entity_poly.pdbx_seq_one_letter_code
_entity_poly.pdbx_strand_id
1 'polypeptide(L)' 'MILRNHGLLVAGRTLAEAFLNLMYLERACQIQVKAMATGQALHFPSPEVCEKTARQYEQCEGLEHASFVWDAMLKLL' A
#
# COMPACT_ATOMS: atom_id res chain seq x y z
N MET A 1 10.35 0.59 -1.06
CA MET A 1 11.38 -0.38 -1.52
C MET A 1 11.17 -1.71 -0.83
N ILE A 2 11.36 -2.82 -1.55
CA ILE A 2 11.43 -4.17 -0.98
C ILE A 2 12.91 -4.54 -0.86
N LEU A 3 13.38 -4.67 0.37
CA LEU A 3 14.74 -5.11 0.69
C LEU A 3 14.73 -6.64 0.71
N ARG A 4 15.20 -7.25 -0.38
CA ARG A 4 15.23 -8.71 -0.55
C ARG A 4 15.87 -9.36 0.68
N ASN A 5 15.19 -10.34 1.25
CA ASN A 5 15.62 -11.09 2.45
C ASN A 5 15.73 -10.26 3.74
N HIS A 6 15.15 -9.05 3.79
CA HIS A 6 15.20 -8.19 4.98
C HIS A 6 13.84 -7.62 5.35
N GLY A 7 13.15 -6.95 4.43
CA GLY A 7 11.85 -6.34 4.73
C GLY A 7 11.50 -5.17 3.83
N LEU A 8 10.74 -4.22 4.38
CA LEU A 8 10.25 -3.05 3.66
C LEU A 8 10.99 -1.80 4.13
N LEU A 9 11.34 -0.92 3.19
CA LEU A 9 11.78 0.43 3.47
C LEU A 9 10.86 1.41 2.75
N VAL A 10 10.29 2.35 3.50
CA VAL A 10 9.31 3.30 3.00
C VAL A 10 9.73 4.71 3.41
N ALA A 11 9.45 5.67 2.52
CA ALA A 11 9.63 7.08 2.76
C ALA A 11 8.37 7.85 2.33
N GLY A 12 8.24 9.06 2.85
CA GLY A 12 7.20 10.03 2.52
C GLY A 12 7.71 11.43 2.85
N ARG A 13 7.03 12.46 2.34
CA ARG A 13 7.34 13.87 2.62
C ARG A 13 7.01 14.25 4.07
N THR A 14 6.08 13.50 4.69
CA THR A 14 5.69 13.63 6.10
C THR A 14 5.63 12.25 6.77
N LEU A 15 5.57 12.23 8.11
CA LEU A 15 5.39 10.98 8.86
C LEU A 15 4.07 10.28 8.51
N ALA A 16 2.98 11.05 8.36
CA ALA A 16 1.67 10.53 7.97
C ALA A 16 1.71 9.83 6.60
N GLU A 17 2.37 10.44 5.62
CA GLU A 17 2.52 9.85 4.29
C GLU A 17 3.39 8.60 4.32
N ALA A 18 4.54 8.64 5.03
CA ALA A 18 5.40 7.47 5.17
C ALA A 18 4.67 6.30 5.83
N PHE A 19 3.87 6.57 6.86
CA PHE A 19 3.04 5.58 7.51
C PHE A 19 1.96 5.03 6.58
N LEU A 20 1.24 5.89 5.85
CA LEU A 20 0.21 5.46 4.88
C LEU A 20 0.81 4.52 3.83
N ASN A 21 1.95 4.90 3.25
CA ASN A 21 2.68 4.09 2.28
C ASN A 21 3.12 2.74 2.87
N LEU A 22 3.59 2.72 4.12
CA LEU A 22 3.96 1.49 4.82
C LEU A 22 2.75 0.58 5.03
N MET A 23 1.64 1.13 5.51
CA MET A 23 0.41 0.39 5.78
C MET A 23 -0.13 -0.26 4.50
N TYR A 24 -0.17 0.46 3.38
CA TYR A 24 -0.62 -0.11 2.10
C TYR A 24 0.33 -1.18 1.57
N LEU A 25 1.65 -0.96 1.64
CA LEU A 25 2.63 -1.94 1.17
C LEU A 25 2.58 -3.23 2.00
N GLU A 26 2.48 -3.10 3.33
CA GLU A 26 2.30 -4.25 4.22
C GLU A 26 1.01 -5.01 3.88
N ARG A 27 -0.12 -4.29 3.72
CA ARG A 27 -1.41 -4.90 3.37
C ARG A 27 -1.33 -5.65 2.05
N ALA A 28 -0.68 -5.08 1.03
CA ALA A 28 -0.47 -5.73 -0.26
C ALA A 28 0.32 -7.04 -0.11
N CYS A 29 1.41 -7.03 0.66
CA CYS A 29 2.18 -8.24 0.97
C CYS A 29 1.35 -9.30 1.71
N GLN A 30 0.57 -8.89 2.72
CA GLN A 30 -0.31 -9.80 3.46
C GLN A 30 -1.35 -10.44 2.54
N ILE A 31 -1.97 -9.66 1.65
CA ILE A 31 -2.94 -10.16 0.67
C ILE A 31 -2.27 -11.16 -0.28
N GLN A 32 -1.10 -10.82 -0.83
CA GLN A 32 -0.36 -11.70 -1.74
C GLN A 32 -0.05 -13.05 -1.09
N VAL A 33 0.49 -13.05 0.13
CA VAL A 33 0.81 -14.29 0.85
C VAL A 33 -0.46 -15.12 1.08
N LYS A 34 -1.55 -14.50 1.55
CA LYS A 34 -2.83 -15.20 1.79
C LYS A 34 -3.43 -15.78 0.50
N ALA A 35 -3.38 -15.03 -0.60
CA ALA A 35 -3.90 -15.47 -1.88
C ALA A 35 -3.08 -16.67 -2.42
N MET A 36 -1.75 -16.56 -2.39
CA MET A 36 -0.86 -17.64 -2.84
C MET A 36 -0.94 -18.90 -1.97
N ALA A 37 -1.19 -18.74 -0.67
CA ALA A 37 -1.32 -19.87 0.26
C ALA A 37 -2.52 -20.79 -0.07
N THR A 38 -3.48 -20.34 -0.89
CA THR A 38 -4.58 -21.19 -1.36
C THR A 38 -4.14 -22.29 -2.34
N GLY A 39 -2.97 -22.12 -2.98
CA GLY A 39 -2.50 -23.00 -4.07
C GLY A 39 -3.33 -22.91 -5.36
N GLN A 40 -4.32 -22.03 -5.44
CA GLN A 40 -5.17 -21.84 -6.61
C GLN A 40 -4.53 -20.89 -7.62
N ALA A 41 -4.94 -21.00 -8.88
CA ALA A 41 -4.57 -20.03 -9.90
C ALA A 41 -5.11 -18.64 -9.53
N LEU A 42 -4.22 -17.65 -9.51
CA LEU A 42 -4.60 -16.26 -9.21
C LEU A 42 -5.19 -15.59 -10.45
N HIS A 43 -6.32 -14.92 -10.25
CA HIS A 43 -6.92 -14.08 -11.26
C HIS A 43 -6.43 -12.64 -11.13
N PHE A 44 -5.66 -12.18 -12.10
CA PHE A 44 -5.11 -10.83 -12.13
C PHE A 44 -6.00 -9.89 -12.96
N PRO A 45 -6.17 -8.62 -12.55
CA PRO A 45 -6.78 -7.60 -13.40
C PRO A 45 -5.99 -7.40 -14.70
N SER A 46 -6.63 -6.82 -15.72
CA SER A 46 -5.94 -6.47 -16.95
C SER A 46 -4.86 -5.39 -16.70
N PRO A 47 -3.79 -5.33 -17.51
CA PRO A 47 -2.77 -4.29 -17.39
C PRO A 47 -3.33 -2.87 -17.46
N GLU A 48 -4.37 -2.64 -18.26
CA GLU A 48 -5.05 -1.35 -18.38
C GLU A 48 -5.71 -0.92 -17.06
N VAL A 49 -6.37 -1.85 -16.35
CA VAL A 49 -6.98 -1.57 -15.04
C VAL A 49 -5.90 -1.27 -14.01
N CYS A 50 -4.81 -2.05 -14.00
CA CYS A 50 -3.68 -1.81 -13.10
C CYS A 50 -3.07 -0.42 -13.30
N GLU A 51 -2.82 -0.03 -14.57
CA GLU A 51 -2.27 1.27 -14.93
C GLU A 51 -3.22 2.42 -14.59
N LYS A 52 -4.53 2.26 -14.85
CA LYS A 52 -5.55 3.24 -14.47
C LYS A 52 -5.55 3.48 -12.96
N THR A 53 -5.51 2.42 -12.15
CA THR A 53 -5.46 2.54 -10.70
C THR A 53 -4.16 3.20 -10.23
N ALA A 54 -3.01 2.85 -10.81
CA ALA A 54 -1.74 3.49 -10.47
C ALA A 54 -1.79 5.01 -10.66
N ARG A 55 -2.30 5.48 -11.81
CA ARG A 55 -2.45 6.92 -12.10
C ARG A 55 -3.37 7.63 -11.11
N GLN A 56 -4.43 6.98 -10.63
CA GLN A 56 -5.31 7.58 -9.62
C GLN A 56 -4.58 7.85 -8.30
N TYR A 57 -3.65 6.98 -7.90
CA TYR A 57 -2.81 7.19 -6.72
C TYR A 57 -1.73 8.24 -6.95
N GLU A 58 -1.16 8.32 -8.16
CA GLU A 58 -0.18 9.35 -8.52
C GLU A 58 -0.78 10.76 -8.57
N GLN A 59 -2.02 10.89 -9.04
CA GLN A 59 -2.76 12.16 -9.17
C GLN A 59 -3.38 12.63 -7.86
N CYS A 60 -3.55 11.75 -6.87
CA CYS A 60 -4.03 12.13 -5.57
C CYS A 60 -2.90 12.86 -4.83
N GLU A 61 -3.11 14.14 -4.49
CA GLU A 61 -2.23 14.84 -3.54
C GLU A 61 -2.43 14.23 -2.14
N GLY A 62 -1.79 13.08 -1.92
CA GLY A 62 -2.06 12.17 -0.79
C GLY A 62 -1.74 12.70 0.60
N LEU A 63 -1.43 14.00 0.76
CA LEU A 63 -1.14 14.59 2.07
C LEU A 63 -2.39 14.74 2.94
N GLU A 64 -3.53 15.18 2.36
CA GLU A 64 -4.79 15.28 3.12
C GLU A 64 -5.32 13.89 3.50
N HIS A 65 -5.30 12.95 2.55
CA HIS A 65 -5.71 11.58 2.80
C HIS A 65 -4.81 10.90 3.84
N ALA A 66 -3.49 11.07 3.74
CA ALA A 66 -2.55 10.55 4.73
C ALA A 66 -2.80 11.15 6.12
N SER A 67 -3.05 12.45 6.23
CA SER A 67 -3.38 13.09 7.50
C SER A 67 -4.67 12.51 8.11
N PHE A 68 -5.71 12.36 7.30
CA PHE A 68 -6.98 11.78 7.76
C PHE A 68 -6.80 10.35 8.31
N VAL A 69 -6.07 9.50 7.56
CA VAL A 69 -5.79 8.13 7.98
C VAL A 69 -4.92 8.12 9.24
N TRP A 70 -3.89 8.96 9.30
CA TRP A 70 -3.01 9.08 10.46
C TRP A 70 -3.79 9.44 11.72
N ASP A 71 -4.64 10.46 11.67
CA ASP A 71 -5.46 10.88 12.81
C ASP A 71 -6.44 9.79 13.24
N ALA A 72 -6.99 9.01 12.30
CA ALA A 72 -7.83 7.88 12.61
C ALA A 72 -7.05 6.76 13.32
N MET A 73 -5.84 6.46 12.87
CA MET A 73 -5.00 5.41 13.46
C MET A 73 -4.48 5.79 14.85
N LEU A 74 -4.15 7.06 15.08
CA LEU A 74 -3.76 7.53 16.42
C LEU A 74 -4.86 7.34 17.47
N LYS A 75 -6.14 7.35 17.07
CA LYS A 75 -7.28 7.11 17.97
C LYS A 75 -7.49 5.63 18.31
N LEU A 76 -6.82 4.71 17.61
CA LEU A 76 -6.86 3.27 17.86
C LEU A 76 -5.76 2.80 18.83
N LEU A 77 -4.84 3.70 19.22
CA LEU A 77 -3.80 3.49 20.23
C LEU A 77 -4.31 3.89 21.61
#